data_AF-W9UYC0-F1
#
_entry.id   AF-W9UYC0-F1
#
_cell.length_a   1.000
_cell.length_b   1.000
_cell.length_c   1.000
_cell.angle_alpha   90.00
_cell.angle_beta   90.00
_cell.angle_gamma   90.00
#
_symmetry.space_group_name_H-M   'P 1'
#
loop_
_entity.id
_entity.type
_entity.pdbx_description
1 polymer ?
#
loop_
_entity_poly.entity_id
_entity_poly.type
_entity_poly.pdbx_seq_one_letter_code
_entity_poly.pdbx_strand_id
1 'polypeptide(L)'
;MTQPPFFPSRLTSTFRMMASICILMVLVGCETAQRQTLLKQTGGLIKRSGEAIQDLSQTPTQSKNSEINQLFAQPYIDPLTQYLERNRHRKELRSELNSVRAERDRRCAAIAERFNNQALTQANLNRYRAGYLYSCPNDVNAYAQRLAASVAQSATQKASVQTIDATQSNTLSSPSRTDSPPSNADALKECYLLVSIRNYHEALKICQPLAEQNDVAAQTQMARVHYALKNYDQTLHWANRAAPRSAEAAYLLGQLHQKGHGTPTDLRQASLWYQRASSMGHTEAQQALNALDVKPE
;
A
#
# COMPACT_ATOMS: atom_id res chain seq x y z
N MET A 1 87.38 41.71 -61.97
CA MET A 1 88.00 41.42 -60.65
C MET A 1 86.94 40.66 -59.86
N THR A 2 87.08 39.43 -59.40
CA THR A 2 88.21 38.52 -59.14
C THR A 2 87.59 37.12 -58.92
N GLN A 3 88.38 36.08 -59.20
CA GLN A 3 88.04 34.66 -59.10
C GLN A 3 87.91 34.13 -57.63
N PRO A 4 87.53 32.84 -57.41
CA PRO A 4 86.83 32.28 -56.24
C PRO A 4 87.81 31.74 -55.15
N PRO A 5 87.42 30.96 -54.09
CA PRO A 5 87.25 29.50 -54.28
C PRO A 5 86.54 28.65 -53.16
N PHE A 6 86.54 27.31 -53.39
CA PHE A 6 86.64 26.16 -52.46
C PHE A 6 85.50 25.72 -51.49
N PHE A 7 85.09 24.45 -51.67
CA PHE A 7 84.39 23.55 -50.73
C PHE A 7 85.31 23.08 -49.58
N PRO A 8 84.75 22.59 -48.44
CA PRO A 8 84.66 21.13 -48.28
C PRO A 8 83.38 20.61 -47.59
N SER A 9 83.17 19.32 -47.80
CA SER A 9 82.18 18.42 -47.21
C SER A 9 82.52 18.03 -45.77
N ARG A 10 81.47 17.79 -44.97
CA ARG A 10 81.26 16.68 -44.01
C ARG A 10 80.34 17.14 -42.87
N LEU A 11 79.22 16.46 -42.70
CA LEU A 11 78.85 15.77 -41.45
C LEU A 11 77.43 15.20 -41.61
N THR A 12 77.38 13.88 -41.76
CA THR A 12 76.47 12.96 -41.05
C THR A 12 74.99 13.33 -41.05
N SER A 13 74.17 12.72 -41.90
CA SER A 13 73.49 11.45 -41.56
C SER A 13 72.95 11.47 -40.13
N THR A 14 71.74 11.99 -39.94
CA THR A 14 70.76 11.66 -38.87
C THR A 14 69.60 12.65 -38.81
N PHE A 15 69.07 13.15 -39.94
CA PHE A 15 67.89 14.04 -39.89
C PHE A 15 66.78 13.68 -40.89
N ARG A 16 66.81 12.46 -41.43
CA ARG A 16 65.81 11.95 -42.37
C ARG A 16 65.08 10.69 -41.89
N MET A 17 65.07 10.46 -40.58
CA MET A 17 64.35 9.33 -39.96
C MET A 17 63.62 9.74 -38.66
N MET A 18 63.18 10.99 -38.57
CA MET A 18 62.31 11.48 -37.47
C MET A 18 61.15 12.30 -38.02
N ALA A 19 60.70 11.99 -39.25
CA ALA A 19 59.55 12.64 -39.89
C ALA A 19 58.49 11.63 -40.42
N SER A 20 58.62 10.34 -40.12
CA SER A 20 57.66 9.30 -40.58
C SER A 20 57.22 8.31 -39.51
N ILE A 21 57.40 8.58 -38.22
CA ILE A 21 56.94 7.70 -37.13
C ILE A 21 55.93 8.39 -36.17
N CYS A 22 55.54 9.64 -36.43
CA CYS A 22 54.46 10.31 -35.66
C CYS A 22 53.14 10.51 -36.43
N ILE A 23 53.03 10.06 -37.68
CA ILE A 23 51.77 10.16 -38.47
C ILE A 23 51.17 8.77 -38.77
N LEU A 24 51.58 7.73 -38.03
CA LEU A 24 50.92 6.40 -38.10
C LEU A 24 50.30 5.92 -36.79
N MET A 25 50.29 6.75 -35.73
CA MET A 25 49.68 6.42 -34.43
C MET A 25 48.39 7.20 -34.13
N VAL A 26 47.72 7.78 -35.13
CA VAL A 26 46.41 8.45 -34.95
C VAL A 26 45.26 7.73 -35.66
N LEU A 27 45.53 6.71 -36.50
CA LEU A 27 44.49 6.00 -37.26
C LEU A 27 44.18 4.57 -36.81
N VAL A 28 44.70 4.12 -35.66
CA VAL A 28 44.34 2.80 -35.07
C VAL A 28 43.61 2.95 -33.72
N GLY A 29 43.52 4.17 -33.18
CA GLY A 29 42.95 4.43 -31.85
C GLY A 29 41.44 4.73 -31.78
N CYS A 30 40.75 4.91 -32.92
CA CYS A 30 39.33 5.29 -32.91
C CYS A 30 38.33 4.18 -33.27
N GLU A 31 38.77 3.04 -33.80
CA GLU A 31 37.83 1.95 -34.15
C GLU A 31 37.46 1.03 -32.97
N THR A 32 38.25 1.02 -31.89
CA THR A 32 38.01 0.13 -30.74
C THR A 32 37.05 0.71 -29.70
N ALA A 33 37.01 2.04 -29.56
CA ALA A 33 36.11 2.71 -28.61
C ALA A 33 34.63 2.62 -29.03
N GLN A 34 34.36 2.71 -30.34
CA GLN A 34 32.99 2.65 -30.87
C GLN A 34 32.44 1.22 -30.95
N ARG A 35 33.31 0.21 -31.13
CA ARG A 35 32.94 -1.21 -31.00
C ARG A 35 32.56 -1.60 -29.57
N GLN A 36 33.24 -1.05 -28.56
CA GLN A 36 32.93 -1.38 -27.15
C GLN A 36 31.62 -0.75 -26.67
N THR A 37 31.26 0.46 -27.13
CA THR A 37 29.94 1.06 -26.85
C THR A 37 28.82 0.31 -27.57
N LEU A 38 29.02 -0.09 -28.83
CA LEU A 38 28.05 -0.93 -29.55
C LEU A 38 27.85 -2.30 -28.88
N LEU A 39 28.92 -2.96 -28.40
CA LEU A 39 28.82 -4.24 -27.69
C LEU A 39 28.18 -4.12 -26.29
N LYS A 40 28.33 -2.98 -25.60
CA LYS A 40 27.64 -2.71 -24.33
C LYS A 40 26.16 -2.35 -24.53
N GLN A 41 25.84 -1.66 -25.62
CA GLN A 41 24.47 -1.28 -25.96
C GLN A 41 23.67 -2.49 -26.50
N THR A 42 24.29 -3.37 -27.29
CA THR A 42 23.71 -4.65 -27.67
C THR A 42 23.66 -5.63 -26.50
N GLY A 43 24.66 -5.64 -25.61
CA GLY A 43 24.63 -6.41 -24.36
C GLY A 43 23.48 -5.98 -23.43
N GLY A 44 23.21 -4.68 -23.32
CA GLY A 44 22.06 -4.14 -22.58
C GLY A 44 20.71 -4.44 -23.23
N LEU A 45 20.65 -4.44 -24.56
CA LEU A 45 19.45 -4.86 -25.32
C LEU A 45 19.21 -6.38 -25.21
N ILE A 46 20.25 -7.21 -25.21
CA ILE A 46 20.18 -8.67 -24.98
C ILE A 46 19.81 -8.97 -23.53
N LYS A 47 20.25 -8.16 -22.56
CA LYS A 47 19.87 -8.31 -21.15
C LYS A 47 18.40 -7.90 -20.90
N ARG A 48 17.94 -6.79 -21.49
CA ARG A 48 16.53 -6.36 -21.46
C ARG A 48 15.60 -7.30 -22.21
N SER A 49 16.04 -7.83 -23.36
CA SER A 49 15.28 -8.86 -24.07
C SER A 49 15.35 -10.20 -23.35
N GLY A 50 16.45 -10.53 -22.63
CA GLY A 50 16.54 -11.68 -21.74
C GLY A 50 15.55 -11.60 -20.56
N GLU A 51 15.46 -10.45 -19.89
CA GLU A 51 14.48 -10.20 -18.82
C GLU A 51 13.03 -10.19 -19.35
N ALA A 52 12.80 -9.60 -20.54
CA ALA A 52 11.48 -9.64 -21.19
C ALA A 52 11.09 -11.03 -21.73
N ILE A 53 12.07 -11.86 -22.15
CA ILE A 53 11.86 -13.25 -22.56
C ILE A 53 11.63 -14.14 -21.33
N GLN A 54 12.24 -13.82 -20.19
CA GLN A 54 12.01 -14.52 -18.93
C GLN A 54 10.57 -14.30 -18.43
N ASP A 55 10.01 -13.11 -18.66
CA ASP A 55 8.61 -12.80 -18.39
C ASP A 55 7.63 -13.52 -19.32
N LEU A 56 8.02 -13.74 -20.58
CA LEU A 56 7.27 -14.56 -21.56
C LEU A 56 7.40 -16.08 -21.33
N SER A 57 8.32 -16.50 -20.45
CA SER A 57 8.57 -17.91 -20.13
C SER A 57 7.84 -18.39 -18.87
N GLN A 58 7.13 -17.50 -18.16
CA GLN A 58 6.38 -17.89 -16.98
C GLN A 58 5.26 -18.85 -17.37
N THR A 59 5.44 -20.12 -17.03
CA THR A 59 4.38 -21.11 -17.18
C THR A 59 3.16 -20.67 -16.35
N PRO A 60 1.91 -20.99 -16.76
CA PRO A 60 0.71 -20.61 -16.02
C PRO A 60 0.74 -20.98 -14.54
N THR A 61 1.49 -22.02 -14.17
CA THR A 61 1.69 -22.48 -12.79
C THR A 61 2.62 -21.56 -11.98
N GLN A 62 3.68 -21.00 -12.58
CA GLN A 62 4.59 -20.07 -11.90
C GLN A 62 3.92 -18.72 -11.62
N SER A 63 3.15 -18.20 -12.58
CA SER A 63 2.37 -16.95 -12.40
C SER A 63 1.31 -17.09 -11.30
N LYS A 64 0.58 -18.22 -11.26
CA LYS A 64 -0.41 -18.52 -10.19
C LYS A 64 0.21 -18.63 -8.80
N ASN A 65 1.37 -19.29 -8.69
CA ASN A 65 2.09 -19.41 -7.42
C ASN A 65 2.58 -18.04 -6.92
N SER A 66 2.98 -17.15 -7.83
CA SER A 66 3.37 -15.77 -7.50
C SER A 66 2.20 -14.96 -6.91
N GLU A 67 1.01 -15.04 -7.49
CA GLU A 67 -0.19 -14.35 -7.00
C GLU A 67 -0.57 -14.80 -5.58
N ILE A 68 -0.59 -16.11 -5.32
CA ILE A 68 -0.94 -16.65 -3.99
C ILE A 68 0.12 -16.29 -2.94
N ASN A 69 1.40 -16.32 -3.32
CA ASN A 69 2.48 -15.92 -2.42
C ASN A 69 2.36 -14.45 -2.00
N GLN A 70 2.03 -13.56 -2.95
CA GLN A 70 1.74 -12.15 -2.64
C GLN A 70 0.50 -12.02 -1.75
N LEU A 71 -0.53 -12.83 -2.00
CA LEU A 71 -1.74 -12.89 -1.19
C LEU A 71 -1.47 -13.32 0.27
N PHE A 72 -0.49 -14.20 0.49
CA PHE A 72 -0.09 -14.64 1.83
C PHE A 72 0.86 -13.68 2.53
N ALA A 73 1.69 -12.95 1.78
CA ALA A 73 2.66 -12.01 2.32
C ALA A 73 2.03 -10.80 3.07
N GLN A 74 0.77 -10.48 2.79
CA GLN A 74 0.04 -9.44 3.52
C GLN A 74 -0.55 -9.97 4.84
N PRO A 75 -0.82 -9.13 5.84
CA PRO A 75 -1.37 -9.55 7.13
C PRO A 75 -2.91 -9.61 7.18
N TYR A 76 -3.59 -9.24 6.09
CA TYR A 76 -5.06 -9.03 6.07
C TYR A 76 -5.84 -10.31 5.76
N ILE A 77 -7.07 -10.43 6.28
CA ILE A 77 -7.94 -11.60 6.05
C ILE A 77 -8.86 -11.38 4.84
N ASP A 78 -9.40 -10.17 4.68
CA ASP A 78 -10.37 -9.84 3.61
C ASP A 78 -9.89 -10.17 2.20
N PRO A 79 -8.63 -9.90 1.80
CA PRO A 79 -8.16 -10.31 0.49
C PRO A 79 -8.20 -11.83 0.24
N LEU A 80 -7.99 -12.64 1.29
CA LEU A 80 -8.11 -14.10 1.20
C LEU A 80 -9.56 -14.49 0.93
N THR A 81 -10.51 -13.89 1.65
CA THR A 81 -11.95 -14.09 1.45
C THR A 81 -12.38 -13.70 0.04
N GLN A 82 -11.97 -12.53 -0.45
CA GLN A 82 -12.28 -12.07 -1.80
C GLN A 82 -11.68 -12.97 -2.88
N TYR A 83 -10.44 -13.44 -2.69
CA TYR A 83 -9.80 -14.38 -3.61
C TYR A 83 -10.59 -15.69 -3.72
N LEU A 84 -11.04 -16.22 -2.58
CA LEU A 84 -11.86 -17.43 -2.54
C LEU A 84 -13.21 -17.22 -3.23
N GLU A 85 -13.88 -16.10 -3.00
CA GLU A 85 -15.17 -15.79 -3.61
C GLU A 85 -15.06 -15.64 -5.13
N ARG A 86 -14.07 -14.89 -5.61
CA ARG A 86 -13.82 -14.67 -7.05
C ARG A 86 -13.51 -15.97 -7.79
N ASN A 87 -12.82 -16.90 -7.13
CA ASN A 87 -12.34 -18.12 -7.74
C ASN A 87 -13.17 -19.37 -7.38
N ARG A 88 -14.30 -19.23 -6.67
CA ARG A 88 -15.10 -20.36 -6.14
C ARG A 88 -15.55 -21.39 -7.18
N HIS A 89 -15.65 -21.00 -8.46
CA HIS A 89 -16.08 -21.86 -9.56
C HIS A 89 -14.90 -22.48 -10.35
N ARG A 90 -13.66 -22.07 -10.06
CA ARG A 90 -12.44 -22.51 -10.74
C ARG A 90 -11.99 -23.85 -10.17
N LYS A 91 -12.55 -24.95 -10.67
CA LYS A 91 -12.25 -26.31 -10.19
C LYS A 91 -10.77 -26.67 -10.33
N GLU A 92 -10.10 -26.10 -11.32
CA GLU A 92 -8.66 -26.27 -11.56
C GLU A 92 -7.78 -25.64 -10.48
N LEU A 93 -8.31 -24.72 -9.66
CA LEU A 93 -7.60 -24.09 -8.53
C LEU A 93 -7.93 -24.74 -7.18
N ARG A 94 -8.51 -25.95 -7.19
CA ARG A 94 -9.04 -26.56 -5.96
C ARG A 94 -7.99 -26.70 -4.85
N SER A 95 -6.75 -27.05 -5.20
CA SER A 95 -5.66 -27.21 -4.22
C SER A 95 -5.25 -25.86 -3.63
N GLU A 96 -5.08 -24.87 -4.49
CA GLU A 96 -4.72 -23.50 -4.17
C GLU A 96 -5.78 -22.86 -3.28
N LEU A 97 -7.06 -23.01 -3.64
CA LEU A 97 -8.19 -22.50 -2.85
C LEU A 97 -8.28 -23.19 -1.48
N ASN A 98 -7.80 -24.44 -1.34
CA ASN A 98 -7.70 -25.08 -0.03
C ASN A 98 -6.61 -24.40 0.82
N SER A 99 -5.43 -24.12 0.25
CA SER A 99 -4.36 -23.41 0.94
C SER A 99 -4.79 -22.00 1.36
N VAL A 100 -5.49 -21.27 0.49
CA VAL A 100 -6.00 -19.93 0.80
C VAL A 100 -7.08 -19.99 1.90
N ARG A 101 -7.97 -20.98 1.87
CA ARG A 101 -8.93 -21.22 2.97
C ARG A 101 -8.22 -21.50 4.28
N ALA A 102 -7.22 -22.38 4.28
CA ALA A 102 -6.47 -22.74 5.47
C ALA A 102 -5.78 -21.51 6.09
N GLU A 103 -5.16 -20.65 5.29
CA GLU A 103 -4.53 -19.43 5.79
C GLU A 103 -5.55 -18.40 6.31
N ARG A 104 -6.70 -18.24 5.62
CA ARG A 104 -7.80 -17.39 6.09
C ARG A 104 -8.29 -17.88 7.45
N ASP A 105 -8.58 -19.17 7.57
CA ASP A 105 -9.14 -19.77 8.77
C ASP A 105 -8.14 -19.72 9.93
N ARG A 106 -6.84 -19.91 9.66
CA ARG A 106 -5.75 -19.71 10.64
C ARG A 106 -5.74 -18.29 11.21
N ARG A 107 -5.89 -17.28 10.35
CA ARG A 107 -5.94 -15.87 10.79
C ARG A 107 -7.22 -15.56 11.54
N CYS A 108 -8.36 -16.09 11.09
CA CYS A 108 -9.63 -15.96 11.80
C CYS A 108 -9.57 -16.57 13.21
N ALA A 109 -8.97 -17.75 13.36
CA ALA A 109 -8.78 -18.41 14.65
C ALA A 109 -7.94 -17.55 15.62
N ALA A 110 -6.85 -16.94 15.13
CA ALA A 110 -6.02 -16.04 15.94
C ALA A 110 -6.78 -14.78 16.40
N ILE A 111 -7.72 -14.26 15.60
CA ILE A 111 -8.62 -13.18 16.02
C ILE A 111 -9.64 -13.69 17.04
N ALA A 112 -10.22 -14.86 16.81
CA ALA A 112 -11.19 -15.47 17.72
C ALA A 112 -10.61 -15.66 19.11
N GLU A 113 -9.36 -16.15 19.22
CA GLU A 113 -8.65 -16.28 20.50
C GLU A 113 -8.59 -14.95 21.27
N ARG A 114 -8.28 -13.84 20.60
CA ARG A 114 -8.22 -12.51 21.23
C ARG A 114 -9.57 -12.07 21.78
N PHE A 115 -10.66 -12.27 21.03
CA PHE A 115 -12.00 -11.95 21.51
C PHE A 115 -12.47 -12.91 22.61
N ASN A 116 -12.08 -14.18 22.55
CA ASN A 116 -12.40 -15.20 23.56
C ASN A 116 -11.75 -14.90 24.90
N ASN A 117 -10.58 -14.26 24.89
CA ASN A 117 -9.86 -13.82 26.08
C ASN A 117 -10.32 -12.46 26.61
N GLN A 118 -11.40 -11.89 26.06
CA GLN A 118 -12.03 -10.67 26.54
C GLN A 118 -13.39 -10.97 27.19
N ALA A 119 -13.92 -10.01 27.95
CA ALA A 119 -15.24 -10.13 28.57
C ALA A 119 -16.33 -10.45 27.53
N LEU A 120 -17.21 -11.40 27.84
CA LEU A 120 -18.32 -11.79 26.96
C LEU A 120 -19.42 -10.73 27.03
N THR A 121 -19.40 -9.75 26.11
CA THR A 121 -20.31 -8.59 26.14
C THR A 121 -20.87 -8.25 24.77
N GLN A 122 -22.01 -7.55 24.75
CA GLN A 122 -22.60 -7.04 23.50
C GLN A 122 -21.68 -6.04 22.79
N ALA A 123 -20.96 -5.20 23.53
CA ALA A 123 -19.99 -4.26 22.97
C ALA A 123 -18.86 -5.01 22.23
N ASN A 124 -18.36 -6.11 22.80
CA ASN A 124 -17.32 -6.92 22.17
C ASN A 124 -17.85 -7.67 20.95
N LEU A 125 -19.08 -8.19 21.01
CA LEU A 125 -19.74 -8.77 19.84
C LEU A 125 -19.89 -7.74 18.71
N ASN A 126 -20.27 -6.50 19.02
CA ASN A 126 -20.40 -5.44 18.02
C ASN A 126 -19.05 -5.12 17.37
N ARG A 127 -17.97 -4.99 18.16
CA ARG A 127 -16.60 -4.79 17.64
C ARG A 127 -16.14 -5.97 16.79
N TYR A 128 -16.45 -7.20 17.21
CA TYR A 128 -16.09 -8.41 16.49
C TYR A 128 -16.82 -8.49 15.13
N ARG A 129 -18.14 -8.25 15.15
CA ARG A 129 -18.97 -8.19 13.93
C ARG A 129 -18.49 -7.14 12.96
N ALA A 130 -18.20 -5.93 13.46
CA ALA A 130 -17.67 -4.86 12.63
C ALA A 130 -16.41 -5.34 11.91
N GLY A 131 -15.35 -5.70 12.63
CA GLY A 131 -14.06 -5.97 12.01
C GLY A 131 -13.96 -7.25 11.17
N TYR A 132 -14.78 -8.27 11.46
CA TYR A 132 -14.46 -9.64 11.00
C TYR A 132 -15.66 -10.46 10.49
N LEU A 133 -16.89 -9.92 10.47
CA LEU A 133 -18.06 -10.70 10.04
C LEU A 133 -17.96 -11.18 8.58
N TYR A 134 -17.38 -10.36 7.69
CA TYR A 134 -17.20 -10.72 6.28
C TYR A 134 -16.26 -11.92 6.12
N SER A 135 -15.10 -11.87 6.77
CA SER A 135 -14.04 -12.86 6.57
C SER A 135 -14.11 -14.06 7.50
N CYS A 136 -14.64 -13.89 8.72
CA CYS A 136 -14.67 -14.88 9.78
C CYS A 136 -16.10 -15.07 10.35
N PRO A 137 -17.13 -15.30 9.51
CA PRO A 137 -18.52 -15.34 9.96
C PRO A 137 -18.77 -16.44 10.99
N ASN A 138 -18.09 -17.59 10.88
CA ASN A 138 -18.27 -18.71 11.79
C ASN A 138 -17.82 -18.37 13.23
N ASP A 139 -16.64 -17.78 13.39
CA ASP A 139 -16.10 -17.43 14.71
C ASP A 139 -16.92 -16.31 15.37
N VAL A 140 -17.34 -15.31 14.58
CA VAL A 140 -18.20 -14.22 15.04
C VAL A 140 -19.56 -14.75 15.51
N ASN A 141 -20.15 -15.70 14.77
CA ASN A 141 -21.42 -16.33 15.13
C ASN A 141 -21.27 -17.21 16.38
N ALA A 142 -20.15 -17.93 16.52
CA ALA A 142 -19.85 -18.71 17.72
C ALA A 142 -19.71 -17.80 18.97
N TYR A 143 -19.11 -16.62 18.83
CA TYR A 143 -19.10 -15.61 19.90
C TYR A 143 -20.52 -15.14 20.25
N ALA A 144 -21.33 -14.81 19.24
CA ALA A 144 -22.70 -14.37 19.43
C ALA A 144 -23.57 -15.40 20.16
N GLN A 145 -23.44 -16.68 19.80
CA GLN A 145 -24.16 -17.78 20.43
C GLN A 145 -23.77 -17.94 21.91
N ARG A 146 -22.49 -17.87 22.24
CA ARG A 146 -22.04 -17.91 23.64
C ARG A 146 -22.58 -16.75 24.45
N LEU A 147 -22.57 -15.53 23.90
CA LEU A 147 -23.15 -14.37 24.57
C LEU A 147 -24.65 -14.59 24.83
N ALA A 148 -25.42 -15.01 23.83
CA ALA A 148 -26.84 -15.30 23.98
C ALA A 148 -27.10 -16.37 25.07
N ALA A 149 -26.31 -17.44 25.08
CA ALA A 149 -26.40 -18.47 26.12
C ALA A 149 -26.09 -17.91 27.53
N SER A 150 -25.07 -17.07 27.68
CA SER A 150 -24.72 -16.46 28.97
C SER A 150 -25.81 -15.52 29.51
N VAL A 151 -26.47 -14.78 28.62
CA VAL A 151 -27.59 -13.89 28.97
C VAL A 151 -28.81 -14.73 29.38
N ALA A 152 -29.10 -15.81 28.65
CA ALA A 152 -30.20 -16.72 28.99
C ALA A 152 -30.00 -17.39 30.36
N GLN A 153 -28.77 -17.84 30.67
CA GLN A 153 -28.42 -18.42 31.97
C GLN A 153 -28.52 -17.40 33.11
N SER A 154 -28.14 -16.15 32.86
CA SER A 154 -28.26 -15.07 33.85
C SER A 154 -29.73 -14.72 34.14
N ALA A 155 -30.61 -14.83 33.13
CA ALA A 155 -32.05 -14.60 33.30
C ALA A 155 -32.74 -15.72 34.12
N THR A 156 -32.35 -16.98 33.92
CA THR A 156 -32.91 -18.10 34.70
C THR A 156 -32.42 -18.10 36.15
N GLN A 157 -31.16 -17.71 36.41
CA GLN A 157 -30.65 -17.55 37.78
C GLN A 157 -31.29 -16.37 38.53
N LYS A 158 -31.61 -15.27 37.83
CA LYS A 158 -32.29 -14.12 38.42
C LYS A 158 -33.76 -14.43 38.76
N ALA A 159 -34.40 -15.29 37.97
CA ALA A 159 -35.75 -15.80 38.24
C ALA A 159 -35.81 -16.78 39.43
N SER A 160 -34.73 -17.52 39.73
CA SER A 160 -34.66 -18.41 40.90
C SER A 160 -34.28 -17.71 42.22
N VAL A 161 -33.86 -16.44 42.17
CA VAL A 161 -33.46 -15.65 43.36
C VAL A 161 -34.52 -14.62 43.76
N GLN A 162 -35.53 -14.36 42.91
CA GLN A 162 -36.62 -13.44 43.22
C GLN A 162 -37.87 -14.15 43.74
N THR A 163 -37.80 -14.65 44.98
CA THR A 163 -38.97 -14.86 45.83
C THR A 163 -38.76 -14.27 47.22
N ILE A 164 -38.35 -13.00 47.33
CA ILE A 164 -38.70 -12.14 48.48
C ILE A 164 -38.77 -10.68 47.99
N ASP A 165 -39.88 -10.02 48.32
CA ASP A 165 -40.22 -8.60 48.20
C ASP A 165 -40.36 -7.96 46.81
N ALA A 166 -41.63 -7.91 46.38
CA ALA A 166 -42.16 -6.80 45.60
C ALA A 166 -42.15 -5.53 46.46
N THR A 167 -41.53 -4.45 45.98
CA THR A 167 -42.10 -3.11 45.80
C THR A 167 -40.95 -2.20 45.37
N GLN A 168 -41.01 -1.70 44.13
CA GLN A 168 -40.69 -0.32 43.72
C GLN A 168 -40.34 -0.27 42.24
N SER A 169 -41.20 0.45 41.55
CA SER A 169 -41.07 1.02 40.22
C SER A 169 -39.67 1.54 39.94
N ASN A 170 -39.04 1.01 38.91
CA ASN A 170 -38.04 1.76 38.15
C ASN A 170 -38.30 1.51 36.67
N THR A 171 -38.84 2.54 36.03
CA THR A 171 -38.89 2.73 34.59
C THR A 171 -37.49 2.56 34.02
N LEU A 172 -37.23 1.40 33.45
CA LEU A 172 -36.07 1.15 32.62
C LEU A 172 -36.37 1.78 31.26
N SER A 173 -35.97 3.04 31.09
CA SER A 173 -35.97 3.69 29.79
C SER A 173 -35.06 2.90 28.85
N SER A 174 -35.69 2.17 27.95
CA SER A 174 -35.08 1.60 26.75
C SER A 174 -34.28 2.69 26.03
N PRO A 175 -33.06 2.46 25.53
CA PRO A 175 -32.41 3.44 24.69
C PRO A 175 -33.23 3.57 23.42
N SER A 176 -33.90 4.71 23.29
CA SER A 176 -34.67 5.10 22.12
C SER A 176 -33.78 4.97 20.90
N ARG A 177 -34.04 3.96 20.06
CA ARG A 177 -33.63 4.00 18.66
C ARG A 177 -34.44 5.14 18.04
N THR A 178 -33.77 6.25 17.78
CA THR A 178 -34.33 7.27 16.91
C THR A 178 -34.41 6.66 15.52
N ASP A 179 -35.62 6.31 15.06
CA ASP A 179 -35.90 5.76 13.72
C ASP A 179 -35.70 6.79 12.58
N SER A 180 -34.87 7.81 12.80
CA SER A 180 -34.43 8.74 11.75
C SER A 180 -33.20 8.14 11.05
N PRO A 181 -33.11 8.17 9.72
CA PRO A 181 -31.88 7.79 9.03
C PRO A 181 -30.71 8.61 9.62
N PRO A 182 -29.55 7.98 9.86
CA PRO A 182 -28.42 8.66 10.48
C PRO A 182 -28.07 9.90 9.66
N SER A 183 -27.91 11.04 10.35
CA SER A 183 -27.51 12.27 9.68
C SER A 183 -26.14 12.10 9.03
N ASN A 184 -25.80 12.93 8.03
CA ASN A 184 -24.45 12.92 7.44
C ASN A 184 -23.36 13.08 8.51
N ALA A 185 -23.62 13.83 9.59
CA ALA A 185 -22.70 13.99 10.70
C ALA A 185 -22.51 12.70 11.51
N ASP A 186 -23.57 11.91 11.70
CA ASP A 186 -23.49 10.62 12.40
C ASP A 186 -22.82 9.55 11.53
N ALA A 187 -23.13 9.54 10.23
CA ALA A 187 -22.44 8.69 9.26
C ALA A 187 -20.94 9.03 9.19
N LEU A 188 -20.56 10.31 9.28
CA LEU A 188 -19.14 10.71 9.29
C LEU A 188 -18.41 10.22 10.55
N LYS A 189 -19.04 10.32 11.73
CA LYS A 189 -18.49 9.76 12.98
C LYS A 189 -18.29 8.26 12.87
N GLU A 190 -19.26 7.56 12.29
CA GLU A 190 -19.17 6.11 12.08
C GLU A 190 -18.05 5.76 11.08
N CYS A 191 -17.97 6.48 9.96
CA CYS A 191 -16.85 6.37 9.00
C CYS A 191 -15.49 6.50 9.73
N TYR A 192 -15.29 7.54 10.54
CA TYR A 192 -14.06 7.74 11.31
C TYR A 192 -13.78 6.59 12.30
N LEU A 193 -14.80 6.13 13.02
CA LEU A 193 -14.68 5.02 13.97
C LEU A 193 -14.22 3.75 13.25
N LEU A 194 -14.87 3.40 12.13
CA LEU A 194 -14.57 2.21 11.35
C LEU A 194 -13.14 2.24 10.79
N VAL A 195 -12.66 3.39 10.31
CA VAL A 195 -11.24 3.54 9.90
C VAL A 195 -10.30 3.37 11.09
N SER A 196 -10.61 3.98 12.23
CA SER A 196 -9.78 3.92 13.45
C SER A 196 -9.63 2.51 13.99
N ILE A 197 -10.69 1.70 13.91
CA ILE A 197 -10.66 0.28 14.30
C ILE A 197 -10.23 -0.66 13.15
N ARG A 198 -9.83 -0.10 12.01
CA ARG A 198 -9.35 -0.82 10.81
C ARG A 198 -10.37 -1.76 10.18
N ASN A 199 -11.65 -1.46 10.34
CA ASN A 199 -12.73 -2.12 9.61
C ASN A 199 -12.94 -1.44 8.25
N TYR A 200 -12.02 -1.72 7.33
CA TYR A 200 -11.95 -1.01 6.06
C TYR A 200 -13.12 -1.33 5.12
N HIS A 201 -13.66 -2.54 5.14
CA HIS A 201 -14.80 -2.90 4.29
C HIS A 201 -16.05 -2.09 4.62
N GLU A 202 -16.46 -2.04 5.90
CA GLU A 202 -17.61 -1.22 6.29
C GLU A 202 -17.28 0.28 6.23
N ALA A 203 -16.04 0.68 6.56
CA ALA A 203 -15.62 2.06 6.41
C ALA A 203 -15.84 2.57 4.98
N LEU A 204 -15.45 1.80 3.95
CA LEU A 204 -15.66 2.21 2.55
C LEU A 204 -17.14 2.45 2.25
N LYS A 205 -18.04 1.58 2.71
CA LYS A 205 -19.49 1.74 2.48
C LYS A 205 -20.06 3.01 3.12
N ILE A 206 -19.60 3.34 4.32
CA ILE A 206 -20.10 4.51 5.06
C ILE A 206 -19.44 5.81 4.58
N CYS A 207 -18.13 5.78 4.34
CA CYS A 207 -17.37 6.95 3.93
C CYS A 207 -17.64 7.36 2.47
N GLN A 208 -17.85 6.40 1.56
CA GLN A 208 -18.00 6.67 0.13
C GLN A 208 -19.12 7.66 -0.22
N PRO A 209 -20.39 7.47 0.21
CA PRO A 209 -21.46 8.39 -0.16
C PRO A 209 -21.24 9.82 0.38
N LEU A 210 -20.56 9.96 1.53
CA LEU A 210 -20.18 11.27 2.08
C LEU A 210 -19.05 11.91 1.27
N ALA A 211 -18.05 11.11 0.89
CA ALA A 211 -16.92 11.57 0.09
C ALA A 211 -17.35 12.01 -1.32
N GLU A 212 -18.34 11.31 -1.90
CA GLU A 212 -19.00 11.66 -3.16
C GLU A 212 -19.77 12.99 -3.05
N GLN A 213 -20.36 13.29 -1.90
CA GLN A 213 -20.97 14.58 -1.56
C GLN A 213 -19.96 15.70 -1.23
N ASN A 214 -18.68 15.49 -1.53
CA ASN A 214 -17.58 16.44 -1.31
C ASN A 214 -17.25 16.75 0.16
N ASP A 215 -17.62 15.85 1.08
CA ASP A 215 -17.16 15.93 2.47
C ASP A 215 -15.65 15.64 2.56
N VAL A 216 -14.87 16.62 3.01
CA VAL A 216 -13.40 16.54 3.06
C VAL A 216 -12.92 15.48 4.05
N ALA A 217 -13.61 15.34 5.19
CA ALA A 217 -13.21 14.41 6.21
C ALA A 217 -13.44 12.97 5.72
N ALA A 218 -14.58 12.70 5.07
CA ALA A 218 -14.85 11.42 4.43
C ALA A 218 -13.87 11.12 3.29
N GLN A 219 -13.54 12.10 2.42
CA GLN A 219 -12.50 11.93 1.39
C GLN A 219 -11.13 11.61 1.99
N THR A 220 -10.78 12.27 3.10
CA THR A 220 -9.53 11.98 3.84
C THR A 220 -9.55 10.55 4.40
N GLN A 221 -10.68 10.11 4.97
CA GLN A 221 -10.82 8.73 5.44
C GLN A 221 -10.73 7.71 4.30
N MET A 222 -11.37 7.97 3.15
CA MET A 222 -11.25 7.14 1.94
C MET A 222 -9.79 7.00 1.51
N ALA A 223 -9.03 8.11 1.46
CA ALA A 223 -7.61 8.07 1.14
C ALA A 223 -6.82 7.20 2.13
N ARG A 224 -7.04 7.34 3.45
CA ARG A 224 -6.37 6.53 4.48
C ARG A 224 -6.69 5.03 4.33
N VAL A 225 -7.95 4.69 4.10
CA VAL A 225 -8.40 3.31 3.90
C VAL A 225 -7.75 2.70 2.67
N HIS A 226 -7.82 3.39 1.53
CA HIS A 226 -7.21 2.91 0.30
C HIS A 226 -5.69 2.79 0.41
N TYR A 227 -5.03 3.72 1.11
CA TYR A 227 -3.59 3.63 1.35
C TYR A 227 -3.23 2.39 2.18
N ALA A 228 -3.99 2.11 3.24
CA ALA A 228 -3.77 0.93 4.08
C ALA A 228 -4.00 -0.40 3.33
N LEU A 229 -4.93 -0.39 2.37
CA LEU A 229 -5.21 -1.49 1.45
C LEU A 229 -4.24 -1.55 0.25
N LYS A 230 -3.27 -0.63 0.15
CA LYS A 230 -2.33 -0.48 -0.97
C LYS A 230 -3.01 -0.22 -2.34
N ASN A 231 -4.22 0.34 -2.31
CA ASN A 231 -4.95 0.79 -3.49
C ASN A 231 -4.50 2.21 -3.84
N TYR A 232 -3.28 2.36 -4.35
CA TYR A 232 -2.63 3.66 -4.48
C TYR A 232 -3.31 4.59 -5.49
N ASP A 233 -3.91 4.07 -6.56
CA ASP A 233 -4.67 4.87 -7.53
C ASP A 233 -5.90 5.53 -6.88
N GLN A 234 -6.63 4.76 -6.07
CA GLN A 234 -7.76 5.29 -5.29
C GLN A 234 -7.29 6.23 -4.18
N THR A 235 -6.12 5.97 -3.59
CA THR A 235 -5.52 6.89 -2.63
C THR A 235 -5.21 8.23 -3.29
N LEU A 236 -4.56 8.24 -4.46
CA LEU A 236 -4.32 9.45 -5.25
C LEU A 236 -5.62 10.17 -5.57
N HIS A 237 -6.65 9.45 -6.03
CA HIS A 237 -7.94 10.04 -6.36
C HIS A 237 -8.55 10.80 -5.17
N TRP A 238 -8.71 10.15 -4.02
CA TRP A 238 -9.35 10.75 -2.85
C TRP A 238 -8.47 11.78 -2.15
N ALA A 239 -7.16 11.52 -2.06
CA ALA A 239 -6.22 12.45 -1.45
C ALA A 239 -6.11 13.74 -2.25
N ASN A 240 -6.09 13.69 -3.59
CA ASN A 240 -6.10 14.90 -4.44
C ASN A 240 -7.35 15.77 -4.21
N ARG A 241 -8.52 15.16 -3.99
CA ARG A 241 -9.76 15.89 -3.70
C ARG A 241 -9.75 16.54 -2.31
N ALA A 242 -9.16 15.88 -1.32
CA ALA A 242 -9.14 16.35 0.07
C ALA A 242 -7.98 17.31 0.39
N ALA A 243 -6.81 17.12 -0.20
CA ALA A 243 -5.55 17.82 0.10
C ALA A 243 -5.62 19.36 0.07
N PRO A 244 -6.49 20.01 -0.71
CA PRO A 244 -6.65 21.46 -0.61
C PRO A 244 -7.08 21.94 0.78
N ARG A 245 -7.82 21.11 1.53
CA ARG A 245 -8.46 21.43 2.82
C ARG A 245 -8.14 20.42 3.94
N SER A 246 -7.23 19.48 3.70
CA SER A 246 -6.88 18.42 4.65
C SER A 246 -5.38 18.22 4.70
N ALA A 247 -4.81 18.51 5.86
CA ALA A 247 -3.39 18.33 6.15
C ALA A 247 -2.98 16.86 5.98
N GLU A 248 -3.76 15.93 6.53
CA GLU A 248 -3.54 14.48 6.44
C GLU A 248 -3.54 14.00 4.98
N ALA A 249 -4.49 14.49 4.16
CA ALA A 249 -4.54 14.10 2.74
C ALA A 249 -3.35 14.65 1.95
N ALA A 250 -2.93 15.90 2.21
CA ALA A 250 -1.73 16.46 1.63
C ALA A 250 -0.47 15.67 2.05
N TYR A 251 -0.40 15.25 3.31
CA TYR A 251 0.68 14.38 3.79
C TYR A 251 0.70 13.03 3.06
N LEU A 252 -0.45 12.40 2.85
CA LEU A 252 -0.57 11.16 2.08
C LEU A 252 -0.09 11.34 0.63
N LEU A 253 -0.44 12.44 -0.06
CA LEU A 253 0.08 12.73 -1.39
C LEU A 253 1.61 12.85 -1.40
N GLY A 254 2.16 13.53 -0.39
CA GLY A 254 3.61 13.62 -0.21
C GLY A 254 4.26 12.24 -0.11
N GLN A 255 3.67 11.33 0.67
CA GLN A 255 4.17 9.96 0.80
C GLN A 255 4.11 9.17 -0.51
N LEU A 256 3.03 9.34 -1.30
CA LEU A 256 2.86 8.63 -2.57
C LEU A 256 3.92 9.07 -3.58
N HIS A 257 4.16 10.38 -3.72
CA HIS A 257 5.20 10.91 -4.60
C HIS A 257 6.61 10.57 -4.11
N GLN A 258 6.87 10.59 -2.79
CA GLN A 258 8.18 10.21 -2.25
C GLN A 258 8.52 8.74 -2.53
N LYS A 259 7.52 7.84 -2.39
CA LYS A 259 7.72 6.39 -2.52
C LYS A 259 7.49 5.86 -3.93
N GLY A 260 6.91 6.67 -4.83
CA GLY A 260 6.50 6.21 -6.14
C GLY A 260 5.34 5.20 -6.10
N HIS A 261 4.40 5.38 -5.18
CA HIS A 261 3.24 4.48 -5.04
C HIS A 261 2.04 5.03 -5.85
N GLY A 262 1.66 4.33 -6.92
CA GLY A 262 0.60 4.78 -7.86
C GLY A 262 1.02 5.95 -8.76
N THR A 263 2.25 6.44 -8.60
CA THR A 263 2.85 7.54 -9.38
C THR A 263 4.36 7.27 -9.49
N PRO A 264 5.08 7.80 -10.49
CA PRO A 264 6.54 7.85 -10.43
C PRO A 264 7.04 8.57 -9.18
N THR A 265 8.21 8.19 -8.69
CA THR A 265 8.89 8.89 -7.60
C THR A 265 9.22 10.32 -8.03
N ASP A 266 8.75 11.29 -7.25
CA ASP A 266 8.99 12.72 -7.47
C ASP A 266 9.17 13.42 -6.13
N LEU A 267 10.43 13.63 -5.73
CA LEU A 267 10.75 14.26 -4.46
C LEU A 267 10.39 15.75 -4.44
N ARG A 268 10.28 16.42 -5.59
CA ARG A 268 9.84 17.82 -5.67
C ARG A 268 8.34 17.93 -5.39
N GLN A 269 7.54 17.07 -6.02
CA GLN A 269 6.10 16.97 -5.70
C GLN A 269 5.88 16.55 -4.24
N ALA A 270 6.67 15.60 -3.73
CA ALA A 270 6.60 15.22 -2.33
C ALA A 270 6.84 16.41 -1.38
N SER A 271 7.90 17.19 -1.65
CA SER A 271 8.23 18.40 -0.89
C SER A 271 7.10 19.42 -0.89
N LEU A 272 6.50 19.70 -2.05
CA LEU A 272 5.37 20.63 -2.17
C LEU A 272 4.16 20.20 -1.32
N TRP A 273 3.81 18.91 -1.38
CA TRP A 273 2.69 18.38 -0.61
C TRP A 273 2.96 18.35 0.90
N TYR A 274 4.18 18.01 1.32
CA TYR A 274 4.55 18.09 2.73
C TYR A 274 4.65 19.52 3.25
N GLN A 275 5.14 20.48 2.46
CA GLN A 275 5.09 21.90 2.80
C GLN A 275 3.64 22.35 3.02
N ARG A 276 2.73 21.95 2.15
CA ARG A 276 1.31 22.25 2.27
C ARG A 276 0.68 21.62 3.53
N ALA A 277 0.99 20.36 3.83
CA ALA A 277 0.50 19.71 5.03
C ALA A 277 1.08 20.36 6.31
N SER A 278 2.37 20.70 6.30
CA SER A 278 3.05 21.38 7.40
C SER A 278 2.49 22.78 7.67
N SER A 279 2.20 23.56 6.62
CA SER A 279 1.61 24.90 6.80
C SER A 279 0.19 24.87 7.40
N MET A 280 -0.50 23.72 7.34
CA MET A 280 -1.74 23.44 8.06
C MET A 280 -1.52 22.81 9.45
N GLY A 281 -0.27 22.72 9.92
CA GLY A 281 0.09 22.22 11.26
C GLY A 281 0.37 20.72 11.36
N HIS A 282 0.58 20.00 10.25
CA HIS A 282 0.89 18.57 10.30
C HIS A 282 2.35 18.30 10.69
N THR A 283 2.57 17.86 11.92
CA THR A 283 3.90 17.63 12.49
C THR A 283 4.73 16.61 11.70
N GLU A 284 4.13 15.47 11.34
CA GLU A 284 4.79 14.40 10.58
C GLU A 284 5.15 14.85 9.15
N ALA A 285 4.37 15.78 8.56
CA ALA A 285 4.72 16.36 7.27
C ALA A 285 5.94 17.28 7.39
N GLN A 286 6.04 18.09 8.44
CA GLN A 286 7.24 18.90 8.68
C GLN A 286 8.48 18.02 8.90
N GLN A 287 8.34 16.91 9.63
CA GLN A 287 9.43 15.95 9.81
C GLN A 287 9.84 15.29 8.50
N ALA A 288 8.86 14.87 7.69
CA ALA A 288 9.12 14.28 6.37
C ALA A 288 9.79 15.27 5.41
N LEU A 289 9.38 16.55 5.46
CA LEU A 289 9.99 17.63 4.70
C LEU A 289 11.45 17.87 5.10
N ASN A 290 11.76 17.87 6.40
CA ASN A 290 13.13 18.03 6.88
C ASN A 290 14.04 16.84 6.52
N ALA A 291 13.46 15.65 6.38
CA ALA A 291 14.17 14.42 6.04
C ALA A 291 14.30 14.19 4.52
N LEU A 292 13.69 15.04 3.70
CA LEU A 292 13.69 14.91 2.25
C LEU A 292 15.03 15.38 1.67
N ASP A 293 15.74 14.48 0.98
CA ASP A 293 16.94 14.80 0.22
C ASP A 293 16.57 15.46 -1.12
N VAL A 294 16.06 16.70 -1.04
CA VAL A 294 15.78 17.54 -2.21
C VAL A 294 16.93 18.52 -2.34
N LYS A 295 17.74 18.37 -3.38
CA LYS A 295 18.81 19.33 -3.68
C LYS A 295 18.20 20.72 -3.92
N PRO A 296 18.69 21.77 -3.24
CA PRO A 296 18.31 23.14 -3.57
C PRO A 296 18.79 23.47 -4.99
N GLU A 297 17.92 24.09 -5.79
CA GLU A 297 18.28 24.71 -7.08
C GLU A 297 19.07 26.01 -6.87
#